data_AF-A0A9F5IXI6-F1
#
_entry.id   AF-A0A9F5IXI6-F1
#
_cell.length_a   1.000
_cell.length_b   1.000
_cell.length_c   1.000
_cell.angle_alpha   90.00
_cell.angle_beta   90.00
_cell.angle_gamma   90.00
#
_symmetry.space_group_name_H-M   'P 1'
#
loop_
_entity.id
_entity.type
_entity.pdbx_description
1 polymer ?
#
loop_
_entity_poly.entity_id
_entity_poly.type
_entity_poly.pdbx_seq_one_letter_code
_entity_poly.pdbx_strand_id
1 'polypeptide(L)'
;MIQLAMLLLAEEADRQVRFPFACCKGGAILEQLHRWKLHPRGAFWSTWEFSPCSRRLPGNFYYITILRDPVSRYLSEWRHVQRGATWKASLHVCDGRSPTSEELPSCYSGDDWSGCSLQEFMDCPYNLANNRQVRMLADLSLVGCYNLSVMPEEQRNKVLLDSAKENLKRMAFFGLTEFQRKTQYLFEKTFNMNFISPFTQYNSTRASSVDIDEATQQRIEALNFLDMNLYDYAKDLFLQRYQFTRQKEHQEARRKRQEQRKIWRAKQGRSREQDGRNATTDYIGNVEQWR
;
A
#
# COMPACT_ATOMS: atom_id res chain seq x y z
N MET A 1 4.43 12.54 9.23
CA MET A 1 4.02 11.12 9.06
C MET A 1 2.56 11.06 8.72
N ILE A 2 2.20 11.43 7.50
CA ILE A 2 0.82 11.33 7.00
C ILE A 2 0.86 10.45 5.76
N GLN A 3 -0.09 9.53 5.68
CA GLN A 3 -0.24 8.58 4.60
C GLN A 3 -0.25 9.32 3.26
N LEU A 4 0.75 9.04 2.42
CA LEU A 4 0.63 9.29 0.99
C LEU A 4 -0.19 8.17 0.38
N ALA A 5 -1.26 8.53 -0.32
CA ALA A 5 -1.71 7.73 -1.46
C ALA A 5 -0.58 7.77 -2.49
N MET A 6 0.09 6.65 -2.70
CA MET A 6 1.18 6.54 -3.67
C MET A 6 0.59 5.90 -4.92
N LEU A 7 0.35 6.68 -5.97
CA LEU A 7 -0.01 6.15 -7.27
C LEU A 7 1.25 5.52 -7.88
N LEU A 8 1.27 4.19 -8.08
CA LEU A 8 2.33 3.54 -8.86
C LEU A 8 1.87 3.42 -10.31
N LEU A 9 2.55 4.14 -11.19
CA LEU A 9 2.52 3.87 -12.63
C LEU A 9 3.56 2.76 -12.89
N ALA A 10 3.10 1.54 -13.18
CA ALA A 10 3.97 0.48 -13.68
C ALA A 10 3.71 0.31 -15.17
N GLU A 11 4.64 0.77 -16.00
CA GLU A 11 4.61 0.53 -17.44
C GLU A 11 5.29 -0.81 -17.71
N GLU A 12 4.57 -1.74 -18.35
CA GLU A 12 5.11 -3.02 -18.83
C GLU A 12 5.92 -2.79 -20.11
N ALA A 13 7.08 -2.17 -19.98
CA ALA A 13 8.10 -2.15 -21.02
C ALA A 13 9.46 -2.43 -20.35
N ASP A 14 9.88 -3.70 -20.42
CA ASP A 14 11.19 -4.20 -20.03
C ASP A 14 11.73 -3.80 -18.64
N ARG A 15 11.41 -4.60 -17.61
CA ARG A 15 12.18 -4.73 -16.33
C ARG A 15 12.69 -3.44 -15.67
N GLN A 16 12.05 -2.29 -15.86
CA GLN A 16 12.39 -1.03 -15.21
C GLN A 16 11.11 -0.28 -14.87
N VAL A 17 10.61 -0.47 -13.66
CA VAL A 17 9.59 0.41 -13.08
C VAL A 17 10.24 1.77 -12.86
N ARG A 18 9.89 2.76 -13.70
CA ARG A 18 10.24 4.16 -13.46
C ARG A 18 9.22 4.75 -12.48
N PHE A 19 9.70 5.25 -11.35
CA PHE A 19 8.89 5.93 -10.35
C PHE A 19 8.85 7.44 -10.67
N PRO A 20 7.70 8.02 -11.06
CA PRO A 20 7.55 9.47 -11.04
C PRO A 20 7.28 9.89 -9.58
N PHE A 21 8.29 10.45 -8.93
CA PHE A 21 8.20 10.89 -7.53
C PHE A 21 7.39 12.19 -7.42
N ALA A 22 6.21 12.13 -6.79
CA ALA A 22 5.60 13.30 -6.16
C ALA A 22 6.22 13.47 -4.76
N CYS A 23 6.82 14.65 -4.54
CA CYS A 23 7.63 14.97 -3.38
C CYS A 23 6.77 15.18 -2.12
N CYS A 24 6.99 14.39 -1.06
CA CYS A 24 6.65 14.75 0.32
C CYS A 24 7.56 14.00 1.30
N LYS A 25 8.54 14.71 1.86
CA LYS A 25 9.42 14.20 2.93
C LYS A 25 8.62 14.01 4.22
N GLY A 26 8.71 12.83 4.84
CA GLY A 26 8.39 12.66 6.26
C GLY A 26 7.48 11.48 6.61
N GLY A 27 8.01 10.26 6.49
CA GLY A 27 7.55 9.11 7.26
C GLY A 27 8.48 7.91 7.14
N ALA A 28 8.64 7.10 8.20
CA ALA A 28 9.65 6.04 8.26
C ALA A 28 9.56 5.03 7.10
N ILE A 29 8.36 4.75 6.57
CA ILE A 29 8.16 3.88 5.40
C ILE A 29 8.57 4.61 4.09
N LEU A 30 8.31 5.92 3.98
CA LEU A 30 8.75 6.73 2.83
C LEU A 30 10.25 7.07 2.88
N GLU A 31 10.84 7.24 4.06
CA GLU A 31 12.27 7.47 4.22
C GLU A 31 13.10 6.25 3.80
N GLN A 32 12.57 5.03 3.96
CA GLN A 32 13.17 3.83 3.40
C GLN A 32 13.03 3.74 1.87
N LEU A 33 11.99 4.34 1.29
CA LEU A 33 11.85 4.50 -0.16
C LEU A 33 12.70 5.65 -0.73
N HIS A 34 13.10 6.64 0.08
CA HIS A 34 13.87 7.82 -0.35
C HIS A 34 15.39 7.62 -0.45
N ARG A 35 15.95 6.50 0.03
CA ARG A 35 17.40 6.27 0.04
C ARG A 35 17.89 5.64 -1.27
N TRP A 36 17.72 6.35 -2.39
CA TRP A 36 18.27 5.95 -3.69
C TRP A 36 18.87 7.15 -4.43
N LYS A 37 20.20 7.28 -4.39
CA LYS A 37 20.98 8.04 -5.37
C LYS A 37 21.34 7.10 -6.51
N LEU A 38 20.83 7.36 -7.71
CA LEU A 38 21.42 6.83 -8.94
C LEU A 38 22.58 7.76 -9.33
N HIS A 39 23.75 7.16 -9.58
CA HIS A 39 24.91 7.85 -10.15
C HIS A 39 24.60 8.32 -11.58
N PRO A 40 24.98 9.54 -12.00
CA PRO A 40 24.69 10.04 -13.33
C PRO A 40 25.76 9.60 -14.33
N ARG A 41 25.34 9.13 -15.51
CA ARG A 41 26.10 9.29 -16.75
C ARG A 41 25.16 9.77 -17.84
N GLY A 42 25.53 10.87 -18.48
CA GLY A 42 25.08 11.27 -19.82
C GLY A 42 23.92 12.25 -19.85
N ALA A 43 24.23 13.50 -20.17
CA ALA A 43 23.28 14.58 -20.43
C ALA A 43 22.64 14.45 -21.82
N PHE A 44 21.37 14.87 -21.94
CA PHE A 44 20.85 15.52 -23.15
C PHE A 44 19.62 16.36 -22.75
N TRP A 45 19.71 17.68 -22.95
CA TRP A 45 18.61 18.61 -22.73
C TRP A 45 17.89 18.81 -24.07
N SER A 46 16.61 18.46 -24.15
CA SER A 46 15.71 19.03 -25.13
C SER A 46 14.43 19.49 -24.44
N THR A 47 14.10 20.76 -24.66
CA THR A 47 12.88 21.46 -24.30
C THR A 47 11.68 20.76 -24.94
N TRP A 48 10.66 20.41 -24.14
CA TRP A 48 9.37 19.95 -24.64
C TRP A 48 8.31 21.02 -24.34
N GLU A 49 7.79 21.61 -25.41
CA GLU A 49 6.59 22.44 -25.41
C GLU A 49 5.38 21.62 -24.91
N PHE A 50 4.60 22.22 -24.00
CA PHE A 50 3.35 21.65 -23.51
C PHE A 50 2.31 21.66 -24.63
N SER A 51 1.94 20.47 -25.13
CA SER A 51 0.71 20.26 -25.90
C SER A 51 -0.36 19.59 -25.02
N PRO A 52 -1.66 19.85 -25.25
CA PRO A 52 -2.74 19.44 -24.35
C PRO A 52 -2.92 17.92 -24.34
N CYS A 53 -3.06 17.34 -23.15
CA CYS A 53 -3.23 15.92 -22.94
C CYS A 53 -4.63 15.45 -23.38
N SER A 54 -4.77 15.03 -24.64
CA SER A 54 -5.89 14.23 -25.13
C SER A 54 -5.37 13.00 -25.87
N ARG A 55 -4.75 12.09 -25.14
CA ARG A 55 -4.46 10.71 -25.59
C ARG A 55 -4.69 9.78 -24.42
N ARG A 56 -5.58 8.78 -24.57
CA ARG A 56 -5.68 7.65 -23.64
C ARG A 56 -4.30 7.01 -23.54
N LEU A 57 -3.68 7.08 -22.36
CA LEU A 57 -2.39 6.45 -22.13
C LEU A 57 -2.59 4.92 -22.20
N PRO A 58 -1.87 4.20 -23.08
CA PRO A 58 -1.97 2.77 -23.19
C PRO A 58 -1.13 2.13 -22.08
N GLY A 59 -1.68 2.02 -20.88
CA GLY A 59 -0.98 1.41 -19.75
C GLY A 59 -1.94 0.84 -18.70
N ASN A 60 -1.54 -0.27 -18.09
CA ASN A 60 -2.23 -0.82 -16.92
C ASN A 60 -1.86 0.01 -15.68
N PHE A 61 -2.85 0.59 -15.02
CA PHE A 61 -2.65 1.40 -13.81
C PHE A 61 -2.86 0.53 -12.57
N TYR A 62 -1.83 0.43 -11.71
CA TYR A 62 -1.88 -0.35 -10.47
C TYR A 62 -1.92 0.57 -9.26
N TYR A 63 -3.13 0.75 -8.72
CA TYR A 63 -3.33 1.55 -7.51
C TYR A 63 -2.82 0.81 -6.28
N ILE A 64 -2.05 1.53 -5.45
CA ILE A 64 -1.63 1.05 -4.14
C ILE A 64 -1.89 2.10 -3.06
N THR A 65 -2.03 1.65 -1.81
CA THR A 65 -2.14 2.56 -0.66
C THR A 65 -1.59 1.91 0.62
N ILE A 66 -1.46 2.70 1.68
CA ILE A 66 -1.11 2.23 3.03
C ILE A 66 -2.12 2.81 4.01
N LEU A 67 -2.73 1.94 4.82
CA LEU A 67 -3.67 2.29 5.89
C LEU A 67 -3.02 2.27 7.27
N ARG A 68 -3.61 3.00 8.20
CA ARG A 68 -3.18 3.12 9.59
C ARG A 68 -4.40 3.13 10.50
N ASP A 69 -4.23 2.60 11.71
CA ASP A 69 -5.19 2.71 12.81
C ASP A 69 -5.72 4.15 12.92
N PRO A 70 -7.05 4.37 12.87
CA PRO A 70 -7.62 5.69 12.75
C PRO A 70 -7.27 6.64 13.90
N VAL A 71 -7.24 6.15 15.15
CA VAL A 71 -6.88 6.96 16.32
C VAL A 71 -5.41 7.40 16.21
N SER A 72 -4.51 6.45 15.99
CA SER A 72 -3.07 6.71 15.81
C SER A 72 -2.79 7.64 14.62
N ARG A 73 -3.55 7.49 13.54
CA ARG A 73 -3.46 8.36 12.37
C ARG A 73 -3.93 9.78 12.69
N TYR A 74 -5.08 9.92 13.33
CA TYR A 74 -5.69 11.20 13.67
C TYR A 74 -4.77 12.01 14.59
N LEU A 75 -4.23 11.40 15.64
CA LEU A 75 -3.25 12.03 16.54
C LEU A 75 -1.95 12.41 15.83
N SER A 76 -1.48 11.56 14.91
CA SER A 76 -0.29 11.84 14.10
C SER A 76 -0.49 13.05 13.18
N GLU A 77 -1.70 13.21 12.65
CA GLU A 77 -2.08 14.35 11.82
C GLU A 77 -2.22 15.63 12.64
N TRP A 78 -2.92 15.59 13.77
CA TRP A 78 -2.99 16.71 14.71
C TRP A 78 -1.59 17.22 15.08
N ARG A 79 -0.69 16.33 15.49
CA ARG A 79 0.70 16.70 15.80
C ARG A 79 1.49 17.25 14.62
N HIS A 80 1.05 17.02 13.38
CA HIS A 80 1.67 17.60 12.19
C HIS A 80 1.10 19.00 11.92
N VAL A 81 -0.22 19.14 12.07
CA VAL A 81 -0.96 20.41 11.94
C VAL A 81 -0.51 21.41 12.99
N GLN A 82 -0.36 20.97 14.24
CA GLN A 82 0.19 21.76 15.34
C GLN A 82 1.59 22.35 15.03
N ARG A 83 2.33 21.76 14.08
CA ARG A 83 3.65 22.22 13.60
C ARG A 83 3.59 23.02 12.28
N GLY A 84 2.41 23.45 11.86
CA GLY A 84 2.21 24.30 10.69
C GLY A 84 1.81 23.57 9.40
N ALA A 85 1.47 22.28 9.47
CA ALA A 85 1.01 21.56 8.28
C ALA A 85 -0.48 21.86 7.98
N THR A 86 -0.78 22.23 6.74
CA THR A 86 -2.16 22.59 6.31
C THR A 86 -2.65 21.79 5.11
N TRP A 87 -1.77 21.38 4.21
CA TRP A 87 -2.10 20.87 2.86
C TRP A 87 -3.05 21.77 2.07
N LYS A 88 -3.04 23.09 2.33
CA LYS A 88 -3.95 24.08 1.72
C LYS A 88 -3.87 24.17 0.18
N ALA A 89 -2.79 23.68 -0.42
CA ALA A 89 -2.62 23.59 -1.88
C ALA A 89 -3.32 22.36 -2.51
N SER A 90 -3.99 21.52 -1.71
CA SER A 90 -4.73 20.37 -2.22
C SER A 90 -5.94 20.84 -3.03
N LEU A 91 -6.05 20.36 -4.27
CA LEU A 91 -7.08 20.83 -5.20
C LEU A 91 -8.48 20.30 -4.87
N HIS A 92 -8.58 19.15 -4.20
CA HIS A 92 -9.85 18.51 -3.86
C HIS A 92 -10.80 18.33 -5.06
N VAL A 93 -10.25 18.09 -6.27
CA VAL A 93 -11.05 17.99 -7.49
C VAL A 93 -12.06 16.85 -7.40
N CYS A 94 -13.32 17.17 -7.66
CA CYS A 94 -14.42 16.22 -7.80
C CYS A 94 -15.38 16.76 -8.88
N ASP A 95 -15.87 15.89 -9.76
CA ASP A 95 -16.68 16.26 -10.94
C ASP A 95 -16.08 17.43 -11.77
N GLY A 96 -14.76 17.44 -11.90
CA GLY A 96 -14.03 18.41 -12.73
C GLY A 96 -13.82 19.79 -12.11
N ARG A 97 -14.23 20.04 -10.86
CA ARG A 97 -14.01 21.32 -10.18
C ARG A 97 -13.49 21.15 -8.75
N SER A 98 -12.89 22.22 -8.22
CA SER A 98 -12.55 22.33 -6.80
C SER A 98 -13.77 22.79 -5.96
N PRO A 99 -13.86 22.40 -4.68
CA PRO A 99 -14.90 22.88 -3.78
C PRO A 99 -14.76 24.37 -3.51
N THR A 100 -15.88 25.05 -3.23
CA THR A 100 -15.89 26.43 -2.76
C THR A 100 -15.56 26.51 -1.26
N SER A 101 -15.23 27.70 -0.75
CA SER A 101 -15.03 27.91 0.69
C SER A 101 -16.31 27.69 1.52
N GLU A 102 -17.48 27.72 0.89
CA GLU A 102 -18.76 27.39 1.53
C GLU A 102 -18.93 25.86 1.67
N GLU A 103 -18.53 25.10 0.65
CA GLU A 103 -18.57 23.64 0.66
C GLU A 103 -17.47 23.03 1.56
N LEU A 104 -16.32 23.70 1.66
CA LEU A 104 -15.18 23.26 2.46
C LEU A 104 -14.56 24.45 3.21
N PRO A 105 -15.13 24.83 4.38
CA PRO A 105 -14.59 25.89 5.22
C PRO A 105 -13.24 25.54 5.86
N SER A 106 -12.46 26.56 6.23
CA SER A 106 -11.15 26.39 6.89
C SER A 106 -11.27 26.38 8.42
N CYS A 107 -10.66 25.39 9.10
CA CYS A 107 -10.60 25.26 10.58
C CYS A 107 -9.77 26.33 11.29
N TYR A 108 -9.05 27.15 10.54
CA TYR A 108 -8.17 28.15 11.07
C TYR A 108 -8.26 29.44 10.27
N SER A 109 -7.95 30.54 10.93
CA SER A 109 -7.79 31.86 10.31
C SER A 109 -6.31 32.12 10.02
N GLY A 110 -6.02 32.83 8.92
CA GLY A 110 -4.65 33.16 8.53
C GLY A 110 -3.95 32.04 7.76
N ASP A 111 -2.63 31.90 7.99
CA ASP A 111 -1.77 31.09 7.12
C ASP A 111 -1.77 29.59 7.43
N ASP A 112 -1.87 29.23 8.72
CA ASP A 112 -1.84 27.86 9.21
C ASP A 112 -2.60 27.68 10.54
N TRP A 113 -2.60 26.44 11.04
CA TRP A 113 -3.21 26.05 12.32
C TRP A 113 -2.14 25.63 13.35
N SER A 114 -1.00 26.31 13.32
CA SER A 114 0.11 26.05 14.25
C SER A 114 -0.31 26.32 15.70
N GLY A 115 0.21 25.50 16.61
CA GLY A 115 -0.10 25.62 18.04
C GLY A 115 -1.48 25.11 18.47
N CYS A 116 -2.36 24.68 17.56
CA CYS A 116 -3.68 24.18 17.93
C CYS A 116 -3.64 23.05 18.97
N SER A 117 -4.52 23.15 19.95
CA SER A 117 -4.77 22.10 20.95
C SER A 117 -5.50 20.91 20.31
N LEU A 118 -5.45 19.74 20.96
CA LEU A 118 -6.19 18.57 20.50
C LEU A 118 -7.71 18.82 20.55
N GLN A 119 -8.16 19.58 21.54
CA GLN A 119 -9.56 19.95 21.70
C GLN A 119 -10.07 20.81 20.53
N GLU A 120 -9.37 21.91 20.21
CA GLU A 120 -9.71 22.75 19.04
C GLU A 120 -9.69 21.95 17.74
N PHE A 121 -8.75 21.01 17.61
CA PHE A 121 -8.65 20.13 16.45
C PHE A 121 -9.86 19.20 16.31
N MET A 122 -10.37 18.67 17.43
CA MET A 122 -11.57 17.82 17.46
C MET A 122 -12.88 18.61 17.33
N ASP A 123 -12.89 19.87 17.76
CA ASP A 123 -14.10 20.70 17.80
C ASP A 123 -14.47 21.28 16.43
N CYS A 124 -13.53 21.33 15.48
CA CYS A 124 -13.81 21.80 14.13
C CYS A 124 -14.63 20.77 13.32
N PRO A 125 -15.89 21.07 12.92
CA PRO A 125 -16.75 20.09 12.24
C PRO A 125 -16.31 19.81 10.79
N TYR A 126 -15.63 20.77 10.16
CA TYR A 126 -15.11 20.67 8.79
C TYR A 126 -13.64 20.21 8.74
N ASN A 127 -13.12 19.65 9.84
CA ASN A 127 -11.76 19.12 9.87
C ASN A 127 -11.60 17.92 8.92
N LEU A 128 -10.79 18.09 7.88
CA LEU A 128 -10.47 17.04 6.91
C LEU A 128 -9.71 15.85 7.51
N ALA A 129 -9.25 15.94 8.75
CA ALA A 129 -8.75 14.78 9.48
C ALA A 129 -9.87 13.77 9.77
N ASN A 130 -11.11 14.20 9.94
CA ASN A 130 -12.24 13.30 10.22
C ASN A 130 -12.51 12.39 9.02
N ASN A 131 -12.57 11.08 9.27
CA ASN A 131 -12.83 10.04 8.26
C ASN A 131 -11.98 10.19 6.98
N ARG A 132 -10.71 10.59 7.14
CA ARG A 132 -9.80 10.90 6.03
C ARG A 132 -9.59 9.69 5.12
N GLN A 133 -9.39 8.49 5.67
CA GLN A 133 -9.08 7.31 4.87
C GLN A 133 -10.27 6.92 3.99
N VAL A 134 -11.48 6.91 4.54
CA VAL A 134 -12.72 6.68 3.78
C VAL A 134 -12.91 7.75 2.72
N ARG A 135 -12.83 9.04 3.08
CA ARG A 135 -13.03 10.14 2.13
C ARG A 135 -12.03 10.11 0.97
N MET A 136 -10.78 9.74 1.22
CA MET A 136 -9.73 9.68 0.19
C MET A 136 -9.76 8.42 -0.68
N LEU A 137 -10.47 7.37 -0.24
CA LEU A 137 -10.60 6.11 -0.98
C LEU A 137 -11.94 5.95 -1.68
N ALA A 138 -12.99 6.62 -1.20
CA ALA A 138 -14.30 6.60 -1.81
C ALA A 138 -14.34 7.42 -3.10
N ASP A 139 -15.26 7.05 -3.99
CA ASP A 139 -15.71 7.92 -5.07
C ASP A 139 -16.70 8.95 -4.51
N LEU A 140 -16.25 10.22 -4.44
CA LEU A 140 -17.04 11.31 -3.88
C LEU A 140 -18.17 11.78 -4.80
N SER A 141 -18.11 11.47 -6.11
CA SER A 141 -19.18 11.83 -7.05
C SER A 141 -20.52 11.18 -6.68
N LEU A 142 -20.45 9.97 -6.09
CA LEU A 142 -21.61 9.21 -5.61
C LEU A 142 -22.42 9.94 -4.51
N VAL A 143 -21.82 10.92 -3.84
CA VAL A 143 -22.44 11.65 -2.73
C VAL A 143 -22.54 13.15 -2.98
N GLY A 144 -22.45 13.60 -4.23
CA GLY A 144 -22.48 15.03 -4.57
C GLY A 144 -21.21 15.76 -4.12
N CYS A 145 -20.06 15.09 -4.16
CA CYS A 145 -18.76 15.63 -3.79
C CYS A 145 -18.73 16.19 -2.34
N TYR A 146 -18.46 17.49 -2.20
CA TYR A 146 -18.38 18.21 -0.93
C TYR A 146 -19.69 18.91 -0.56
N ASN A 147 -20.74 18.81 -1.39
CA ASN A 147 -22.05 19.36 -1.05
C ASN A 147 -22.79 18.41 -0.09
N LEU A 148 -22.78 18.74 1.20
CA LEU A 148 -23.40 17.94 2.25
C LEU A 148 -24.94 17.95 2.19
N SER A 149 -25.57 18.86 1.43
CA SER A 149 -27.03 19.00 1.38
C SER A 149 -27.71 18.06 0.39
N VAL A 150 -26.94 17.33 -0.43
CA VAL A 150 -27.47 16.48 -1.51
C VAL A 150 -28.23 15.26 -0.97
N MET A 151 -27.83 14.74 0.20
CA MET A 151 -28.48 13.58 0.81
C MET A 151 -28.29 13.56 2.33
N PRO A 152 -29.14 12.84 3.08
CA PRO A 152 -28.98 12.68 4.52
C PRO A 152 -27.62 12.08 4.90
N GLU A 153 -27.08 12.52 6.03
CA GLU A 153 -25.74 12.12 6.48
C GLU A 153 -25.59 10.61 6.63
N GLU A 154 -26.59 9.92 7.19
CA GLU A 154 -26.57 8.46 7.36
C GLU A 154 -26.44 7.72 6.02
N GLN A 155 -27.19 8.15 5.01
CA GLN A 155 -27.13 7.59 3.67
C GLN A 155 -25.77 7.88 3.03
N ARG A 156 -25.28 9.13 3.16
CA ARG A 156 -23.96 9.55 2.67
C ARG A 156 -22.84 8.69 3.27
N ASN A 157 -22.87 8.49 4.57
CA ASN A 157 -21.90 7.74 5.35
C ASN A 157 -21.82 6.28 4.88
N LYS A 158 -22.97 5.65 4.63
CA LYS A 158 -23.04 4.30 4.08
C LYS A 158 -22.43 4.21 2.68
N VAL A 159 -22.81 5.11 1.77
CA VAL A 159 -22.30 5.13 0.38
C VAL A 159 -20.78 5.32 0.36
N LEU A 160 -20.26 6.24 1.17
CA LEU A 160 -18.82 6.48 1.28
C LEU A 160 -18.06 5.25 1.78
N LEU A 161 -18.56 4.61 2.84
CA LEU A 161 -17.91 3.43 3.40
C LEU A 161 -17.90 2.26 2.41
N ASP A 162 -19.02 1.99 1.76
CA ASP A 162 -19.15 0.91 0.78
C ASP A 162 -18.25 1.16 -0.44
N SER A 163 -18.22 2.40 -0.94
CA SER A 163 -17.33 2.82 -2.03
C SER A 163 -15.85 2.66 -1.65
N ALA A 164 -15.45 3.12 -0.47
CA ALA A 164 -14.07 3.00 0.01
C ALA A 164 -13.64 1.53 0.16
N LYS A 165 -14.51 0.66 0.70
CA LYS A 165 -14.24 -0.78 0.84
C LYS A 165 -14.05 -1.46 -0.52
N GLU A 166 -14.90 -1.14 -1.49
CA GLU A 166 -14.83 -1.73 -2.82
C GLU A 166 -13.58 -1.25 -3.58
N ASN A 167 -13.28 0.05 -3.53
CA ASN A 167 -12.08 0.61 -4.15
C ASN A 167 -10.81 0.02 -3.54
N LEU A 168 -10.71 -0.03 -2.21
CA LEU A 168 -9.58 -0.63 -1.50
C LEU A 168 -9.39 -2.12 -1.86
N LYS A 169 -10.50 -2.87 -1.97
CA LYS A 169 -10.47 -4.28 -2.37
C LYS A 169 -9.95 -4.46 -3.79
N ARG A 170 -10.31 -3.57 -4.72
CA ARG A 170 -9.89 -3.62 -6.14
C ARG A 170 -8.46 -3.15 -6.38
N MET A 171 -7.86 -2.40 -5.45
CA MET A 171 -6.45 -2.00 -5.55
C MET A 171 -5.55 -3.21 -5.70
N ALA A 172 -4.49 -3.04 -6.49
CA ALA A 172 -3.49 -4.09 -6.73
C ALA A 172 -2.86 -4.54 -5.41
N PHE A 173 -2.58 -3.57 -4.52
CA PHE A 173 -2.01 -3.84 -3.21
C PHE A 173 -2.40 -2.75 -2.21
N PHE A 174 -2.55 -3.11 -0.94
CA PHE A 174 -2.50 -2.14 0.14
C PHE A 174 -1.76 -2.70 1.35
N GLY A 175 -1.10 -1.80 2.08
CA GLY A 175 -0.33 -2.11 3.29
C GLY A 175 -1.01 -1.60 4.56
N LEU A 176 -0.56 -2.11 5.70
CA LEU A 176 -0.92 -1.60 7.03
C LEU A 176 0.34 -1.17 7.78
N THR A 177 0.31 0.01 8.40
CA THR A 177 1.49 0.57 9.11
C THR A 177 1.94 -0.27 10.30
N GLU A 178 1.02 -0.99 10.93
CA GLU A 178 1.23 -1.87 12.09
C GLU A 178 1.88 -3.19 11.72
N PHE A 179 1.88 -3.55 10.42
CA PHE A 179 2.35 -4.84 9.93
C PHE A 179 3.41 -4.70 8.85
N GLN A 180 4.45 -3.90 9.07
CA GLN A 180 5.43 -3.53 8.03
C GLN A 180 6.09 -4.74 7.36
N ARG A 181 6.45 -5.77 8.13
CA ARG A 181 7.02 -7.02 7.58
C ARG A 181 6.04 -7.80 6.68
N LYS A 182 4.76 -7.84 7.06
CA LYS A 182 3.72 -8.49 6.24
C LYS A 182 3.42 -7.65 5.00
N THR A 183 3.41 -6.34 5.14
CA THR A 183 3.25 -5.35 4.06
C THR A 183 4.36 -5.53 3.02
N GLN A 184 5.63 -5.60 3.46
CA GLN A 184 6.76 -5.91 2.60
C GLN A 184 6.55 -7.23 1.83
N TYR A 185 6.29 -8.31 2.56
CA TYR A 185 6.09 -9.65 1.96
C TYR A 185 4.97 -9.66 0.90
N LEU A 186 3.81 -9.10 1.22
CA LEU A 186 2.68 -9.10 0.28
C LEU A 186 2.98 -8.22 -0.95
N PHE A 187 3.66 -7.09 -0.78
CA PHE A 187 4.07 -6.25 -1.90
C PHE A 187 5.01 -7.00 -2.85
N GLU A 188 6.05 -7.63 -2.28
CA GLU A 188 7.03 -8.43 -3.02
C GLU A 188 6.35 -9.56 -3.83
N LYS A 189 5.39 -10.25 -3.22
CA LYS A 189 4.63 -11.32 -3.88
C LYS A 189 3.64 -10.82 -4.92
N THR A 190 3.02 -9.66 -4.71
CA THR A 190 2.02 -9.09 -5.63
C THR A 190 2.67 -8.66 -6.94
N PHE A 191 3.83 -8.00 -6.87
CA PHE A 191 4.51 -7.49 -8.05
C PHE A 191 5.70 -8.34 -8.50
N ASN A 192 5.94 -9.48 -7.84
CA ASN A 192 7.08 -10.36 -8.09
C ASN A 192 8.43 -9.60 -8.06
N MET A 193 8.61 -8.75 -7.06
CA MET A 193 9.81 -7.94 -6.80
C MET A 193 10.37 -8.24 -5.42
N ASN A 194 11.60 -7.81 -5.12
CA ASN A 194 12.20 -7.91 -3.79
C ASN A 194 12.75 -6.56 -3.36
N PHE A 195 12.55 -6.18 -2.09
CA PHE A 195 13.23 -5.01 -1.54
C PHE A 195 14.68 -5.35 -1.18
N ILE A 196 15.61 -4.42 -1.40
CA ILE A 196 17.02 -4.60 -1.01
C ILE A 196 17.16 -4.67 0.51
N SER A 197 16.49 -3.76 1.21
CA SER A 197 16.52 -3.69 2.67
C SER A 197 15.19 -4.12 3.27
N PRO A 198 15.23 -4.95 4.32
CA PRO A 198 14.04 -5.54 4.87
C PRO A 198 13.39 -4.54 5.86
N PHE A 199 12.07 -4.32 5.79
CA PHE A 199 11.35 -3.29 6.55
C PHE A 199 11.42 -3.48 8.08
N THR A 200 11.79 -2.46 8.82
CA THR A 200 11.90 -2.48 10.29
C THR A 200 10.65 -1.93 10.96
N GLN A 201 9.98 -2.73 11.79
CA GLN A 201 8.78 -2.29 12.51
C GLN A 201 9.15 -1.20 13.53
N TYR A 202 8.60 0.00 13.34
CA TYR A 202 8.72 1.10 14.30
C TYR A 202 7.36 1.37 14.94
N ASN A 203 7.18 0.86 16.17
CA ASN A 203 5.94 1.08 16.94
C ASN A 203 5.98 2.40 17.72
N SER A 204 7.17 2.92 18.05
CA SER A 204 7.37 4.23 18.66
C SER A 204 7.21 5.34 17.63
N THR A 205 5.99 5.83 17.46
CA THR A 205 5.69 6.97 16.59
C THR A 205 5.34 8.19 17.43
N ARG A 206 5.36 9.39 16.83
CA ARG A 206 4.92 10.62 17.53
C ARG A 206 3.47 10.56 18.02
N ALA A 207 2.65 9.63 17.51
CA ALA A 207 1.30 9.39 18.01
C ALA A 207 1.31 8.50 19.26
N SER A 208 2.21 7.51 19.34
CA SER A 208 2.35 6.63 20.51
C SER A 208 3.01 7.32 21.71
N SER A 209 3.48 8.56 21.56
CA SER A 209 3.99 9.40 22.65
C SER A 209 2.95 10.40 23.16
N VAL A 210 1.71 10.33 22.67
CA VAL A 210 0.61 11.15 23.17
C VAL A 210 -0.21 10.27 24.08
N ASP A 211 -0.09 10.49 25.39
CA ASP A 211 -1.00 9.90 26.35
C ASP A 211 -2.33 10.65 26.27
N ILE A 212 -3.40 9.92 25.92
CA ILE A 212 -4.77 10.41 25.90
C ILE A 212 -5.58 9.59 26.91
N ASP A 213 -6.55 10.23 27.55
CA ASP A 213 -7.52 9.56 28.40
C ASP A 213 -8.57 8.81 27.55
N GLU A 214 -9.26 7.87 28.20
CA GLU A 214 -10.25 7.01 27.53
C GLU A 214 -11.39 7.81 26.90
N ALA A 215 -11.83 8.90 27.55
CA ALA A 215 -12.89 9.75 27.02
C ALA A 215 -12.45 10.46 25.72
N THR A 216 -11.21 10.97 25.66
CA THR A 216 -10.66 11.54 24.42
C THR A 216 -10.52 10.49 23.34
N GLN A 217 -10.09 9.27 23.68
CA GLN A 217 -9.99 8.18 22.71
C GLN A 217 -11.34 7.85 22.09
N GLN A 218 -12.38 7.64 22.90
CA GLN A 218 -13.74 7.36 22.42
C GLN A 218 -14.28 8.49 21.54
N ARG A 219 -13.96 9.74 21.90
CA ARG A 219 -14.33 10.90 21.08
C ARG A 219 -13.63 10.89 19.70
N ILE A 220 -12.35 10.57 19.64
CA ILE A 220 -11.61 10.44 18.37
C ILE A 220 -12.17 9.29 17.53
N GLU A 221 -12.50 8.15 18.16
CA GLU A 221 -13.14 7.02 17.49
C GLU A 221 -14.50 7.42 16.91
N ALA A 222 -15.31 8.19 17.65
CA ALA A 222 -16.59 8.70 17.17
C ALA A 222 -16.43 9.66 15.98
N LEU A 223 -15.45 10.57 16.01
CA LEU A 223 -15.14 11.46 14.88
C LEU A 223 -14.63 10.71 13.64
N ASN A 224 -14.07 9.52 13.83
CA ASN A 224 -13.46 8.70 12.79
C ASN A 224 -14.20 7.36 12.59
N PHE A 225 -15.50 7.28 12.92
CA PHE A 225 -16.21 6.01 12.96
C PHE A 225 -16.27 5.29 11.60
N LEU A 226 -16.27 6.01 10.47
CA LEU A 226 -16.17 5.39 9.14
C LEU A 226 -14.79 4.82 8.91
N ASP A 227 -13.75 5.56 9.29
CA ASP A 227 -12.36 5.09 9.24
C ASP A 227 -12.16 3.86 10.14
N MET A 228 -12.79 3.79 11.32
CA MET A 228 -12.77 2.60 12.20
C MET A 228 -13.34 1.38 11.46
N ASN A 229 -14.55 1.52 10.90
CA ASN A 229 -15.20 0.44 10.13
C ASN A 229 -14.40 0.03 8.88
N LEU A 230 -13.78 0.99 8.19
CA LEU A 230 -12.93 0.71 7.04
C LEU A 230 -11.65 -0.02 7.47
N TYR A 231 -11.02 0.43 8.55
CA TYR A 231 -9.76 -0.14 9.02
C TYR A 231 -9.94 -1.58 9.51
N ASP A 232 -11.02 -1.89 10.23
CA ASP A 232 -11.33 -3.26 10.65
C ASP A 232 -11.50 -4.19 9.45
N TYR A 233 -12.27 -3.76 8.45
CA TYR A 233 -12.42 -4.48 7.19
C TYR A 233 -11.08 -4.66 6.47
N ALA A 234 -10.28 -3.60 6.37
CA ALA A 234 -9.00 -3.62 5.70
C ALA A 234 -8.01 -4.56 6.40
N LYS A 235 -8.02 -4.58 7.74
CA LYS A 235 -7.19 -5.44 8.57
C LYS A 235 -7.52 -6.90 8.37
N ASP A 236 -8.79 -7.26 8.40
CA ASP A 236 -9.23 -8.63 8.13
C ASP A 236 -8.84 -9.07 6.72
N LEU A 237 -9.20 -8.29 5.69
CA LEU A 237 -8.86 -8.57 4.29
C LEU A 237 -7.35 -8.71 4.08
N PHE A 238 -6.54 -7.84 4.69
CA PHE A 238 -5.09 -7.87 4.59
C PHE A 238 -4.50 -9.16 5.20
N LEU A 239 -4.97 -9.55 6.39
CA LEU A 239 -4.50 -10.76 7.06
C LEU A 239 -4.91 -12.02 6.29
N GLN A 240 -6.12 -12.05 5.71
CA GLN A 240 -6.55 -13.13 4.82
C GLN A 240 -5.67 -13.22 3.57
N ARG A 241 -5.39 -12.09 2.89
CA ARG A 241 -4.47 -12.04 1.74
C ARG A 241 -3.08 -12.55 2.08
N TYR A 242 -2.57 -12.18 3.26
CA TYR A 242 -1.28 -12.64 3.76
C TYR A 242 -1.27 -14.16 3.97
N GLN A 243 -2.27 -14.70 4.68
CA GLN A 243 -2.38 -16.14 4.94
C GLN A 243 -2.52 -16.95 3.66
N PHE A 244 -3.39 -16.51 2.74
CA PHE A 244 -3.60 -17.18 1.46
C PHE A 244 -2.31 -17.25 0.64
N THR A 245 -1.61 -16.12 0.50
CA THR A 245 -0.34 -16.05 -0.25
C THR A 245 0.73 -16.96 0.37
N ARG A 246 0.83 -16.98 1.71
CA ARG A 246 1.76 -17.85 2.44
C ARG A 246 1.45 -19.33 2.25
N GLN A 247 0.18 -19.71 2.31
CA GLN A 247 -0.24 -21.11 2.11
C GLN A 247 0.05 -21.58 0.69
N LYS A 248 -0.27 -20.75 -0.31
CA LYS A 248 0.02 -21.02 -1.73
C LYS A 248 1.52 -21.25 -1.96
N GLU A 249 2.37 -20.36 -1.45
CA GLU A 249 3.82 -20.50 -1.53
C GLU A 249 4.31 -21.81 -0.88
N HIS A 250 3.76 -22.18 0.27
CA HIS A 250 4.11 -23.42 0.96
C HIS A 250 3.71 -24.67 0.15
N GLN A 251 2.54 -24.65 -0.48
CA GLN A 251 2.06 -25.74 -1.35
C GLN A 251 2.94 -25.87 -2.60
N GLU A 252 3.30 -24.77 -3.25
CA GLU A 252 4.22 -24.76 -4.40
C GLU A 252 5.60 -25.31 -4.03
N ALA A 253 6.15 -24.91 -2.88
CA ALA A 253 7.41 -25.44 -2.38
C ALA A 253 7.34 -26.95 -2.09
N ARG A 254 6.22 -27.44 -1.54
CA ARG A 254 5.98 -28.87 -1.32
C ARG A 254 5.93 -29.65 -2.64
N ARG A 255 5.22 -29.12 -3.64
CA ARG A 255 5.13 -29.74 -4.98
C ARG A 255 6.51 -29.82 -5.64
N LYS A 256 7.29 -28.74 -5.63
CA LYS A 256 8.66 -28.71 -6.16
C LYS A 256 9.57 -29.74 -5.47
N ARG A 257 9.50 -29.86 -4.14
CA ARG A 257 10.27 -30.88 -3.38
C ARG A 257 9.87 -32.31 -3.75
N GLN A 258 8.58 -32.58 -3.93
CA GLN A 258 8.10 -33.90 -4.35
C GLN A 258 8.56 -34.25 -5.76
N GLU A 259 8.50 -33.31 -6.68
CA GLU A 259 8.97 -33.47 -8.05
C GLU A 259 10.48 -33.72 -8.12
N GLN A 260 11.27 -32.93 -7.38
CA GLN A 260 12.72 -33.17 -7.24
C GLN A 260 13.03 -34.56 -6.70
N ARG A 261 12.26 -35.05 -5.70
CA ARG A 261 12.40 -36.41 -5.16
C ARG A 261 12.07 -37.48 -6.21
N LYS A 262 11.03 -37.28 -7.03
CA LYS A 262 10.69 -38.20 -8.12
C LYS A 262 11.79 -38.24 -9.17
N ILE A 263 12.30 -37.09 -9.59
CA ILE A 263 13.41 -36.98 -10.56
C ILE A 263 14.67 -37.66 -10.00
N TRP A 264 15.00 -37.43 -8.73
CA TRP A 264 16.16 -38.05 -8.09
C TRP A 264 16.04 -39.57 -8.02
N ARG A 265 14.87 -40.11 -7.66
CA ARG A 265 14.61 -41.56 -7.68
C ARG A 265 14.70 -42.15 -9.08
N ALA A 266 14.16 -41.48 -10.09
CA ALA A 266 14.26 -41.93 -11.49
C ALA A 266 15.71 -41.96 -12.00
N LYS A 267 16.53 -40.97 -11.61
CA LYS A 267 17.96 -40.94 -11.93
C LYS A 267 18.73 -42.07 -11.25
N GLN A 268 18.45 -42.35 -9.97
CA GLN A 268 19.07 -43.49 -9.27
C GLN A 268 18.66 -44.85 -9.86
N GLY A 269 17.39 -45.01 -10.26
CA GLY A 269 16.92 -46.21 -10.95
C GLY A 269 17.67 -46.45 -12.26
N ARG A 270 17.80 -45.43 -13.10
CA ARG A 270 18.58 -45.51 -14.35
C ARG A 270 20.07 -45.80 -14.11
N SER A 271 20.69 -45.18 -13.11
CA SER A 271 22.10 -45.45 -12.76
C SER A 271 22.30 -46.92 -12.36
N ARG A 272 21.39 -47.48 -11.55
CA ARG A 272 21.45 -48.89 -11.14
C ARG A 272 21.21 -49.86 -12.29
N GLU A 273 20.29 -49.55 -13.21
CA GLU A 273 20.08 -50.35 -14.42
C GLU A 273 21.30 -50.33 -15.35
N GLN A 274 21.98 -49.18 -15.44
CA GLN A 274 23.17 -49.00 -16.27
C GLN A 274 24.39 -49.71 -15.66
N ASP A 275 24.61 -49.61 -14.34
CA ASP A 275 25.64 -50.37 -13.63
C ASP A 275 25.37 -51.88 -13.70
N GLY A 276 24.11 -52.31 -13.57
CA GLY A 276 23.72 -53.72 -13.71
C GLY A 276 24.02 -54.27 -15.11
N ARG A 277 23.69 -53.52 -16.17
CA ARG A 277 24.05 -53.89 -17.55
C ARG A 277 25.56 -54.00 -17.73
N ASN A 278 26.31 -53.00 -17.28
CA ASN A 278 27.76 -52.98 -17.40
C ASN A 278 28.40 -54.19 -16.71
N ALA A 279 27.95 -54.53 -15.50
CA ALA A 279 28.42 -55.72 -14.77
C ALA A 279 28.06 -57.04 -15.49
N THR A 280 26.91 -57.09 -16.17
CA THR A 280 26.51 -58.28 -16.93
C THR A 280 27.36 -58.43 -18.20
N THR A 281 27.66 -57.35 -18.91
CA THR A 281 28.60 -57.36 -20.05
C THR A 281 30.03 -57.72 -19.63
N ASP A 282 30.48 -57.23 -18.48
CA ASP A 282 31.83 -57.54 -17.95
C ASP A 282 31.93 -59.01 -17.54
N TYR A 283 30.86 -59.59 -17.00
CA TYR A 283 30.80 -61.02 -16.68
C TYR A 283 30.82 -61.89 -17.96
N ILE A 284 30.05 -61.53 -18.99
CA ILE A 284 30.02 -62.25 -20.27
C ILE A 284 31.37 -62.18 -21.00
N GLY A 285 32.01 -61.01 -21.05
CA GLY A 285 33.32 -60.84 -21.66
C GLY A 285 34.43 -61.61 -20.94
N ASN A 286 34.38 -61.68 -19.61
CA ASN A 286 35.31 -62.50 -18.84
C ASN A 286 35.10 -64.01 -19.11
N VAL A 287 33.88 -64.51 -19.23
CA VAL A 287 33.62 -65.95 -19.51
C VAL A 287 34.11 -66.38 -20.90
N GLU A 288 34.09 -65.49 -21.90
CA GLU A 288 34.63 -65.77 -23.24
C GLU A 288 36.17 -65.87 -23.27
N GLN A 289 36.87 -65.29 -22.29
CA GLN A 289 38.34 -65.31 -22.20
C GLN A 289 38.92 -66.60 -21.60
N TRP A 290 38.08 -67.49 -21.03
CA TRP A 290 38.49 -68.78 -20.44
C TRP A 290 38.07 -70.01 -21.28
N ARG A 291 37.70 -69.80 -22.55
CA ARG A 291 37.45 -70.86 -23.54
C ARG A 291 38.63 -71.00 -24.50
#